data_AF-A0AAV6CNX2-F1
#
_entry.id   AF-A0AAV6CNX2-F1
#
_cell.length_a   1.000
_cell.length_b   1.000
_cell.length_c   1.000
_cell.angle_alpha   90.00
_cell.angle_beta   90.00
_cell.angle_gamma   90.00
#
_symmetry.space_group_name_H-M   'P 1'
#
loop_
_entity.id
_entity.type
_entity.pdbx_description
1 polymer ?
#
loop_
_entity_poly.entity_id
_entity_poly.type
_entity_poly.pdbx_seq_one_letter_code
_entity_poly.pdbx_strand_id
1 'polypeptide(L)'
;MTDANPTCREIERDLVAMAAGEAAPVAARVVERHVLRCRECRDELERYRVLEGMVTDLRREPVPGADPALSRAELESRLADIRARMVGYGIFSSPLGKILIARSELGISLVEYLESERAGTSYLARLAGGEVREDRAGVEMVYRELLEYLDRRRTRLDWPLDLRWAGSDFQRRVLAATAELPYGAVTSYAGIARRIGTPSAVRAVAQALRRNPVPIVIPCHRVIGNGGDLVGYAGNKISLKRTLLSVEGVPVAARARRIERDHMYVRAGADREYCVPTCGSLSRQSLAGLTLFGSRDHAESVGLTPCTSCRPDLHPVSV
;
A
#
# COMPACT_ATOMS: atom_id res chain seq x y z
N MET A 1 -51.44 -8.94 41.99
CA MET A 1 -50.50 -8.05 42.72
C MET A 1 -50.85 -8.15 44.19
N THR A 2 -50.40 -9.22 44.84
CA THR A 2 -50.56 -9.46 46.29
C THR A 2 -49.64 -8.50 47.06
N ASP A 3 -50.11 -8.01 48.21
CA ASP A 3 -49.41 -7.07 49.10
C ASP A 3 -48.07 -7.66 49.57
N ALA A 4 -47.03 -7.43 48.79
CA ALA A 4 -45.66 -7.72 49.20
C ALA A 4 -45.30 -6.82 50.40
N ASN A 5 -44.99 -7.45 51.53
CA ASN A 5 -44.41 -6.79 52.71
C ASN A 5 -43.30 -5.82 52.23
N PRO A 6 -43.26 -4.56 52.70
CA PRO A 6 -42.29 -3.55 52.21
C PRO A 6 -40.84 -4.05 52.25
N THR A 7 -40.52 -4.88 53.25
CA THR A 7 -39.22 -5.54 53.39
C THR A 7 -38.88 -6.48 52.23
N CYS A 8 -39.87 -7.17 51.63
CA CYS A 8 -39.67 -8.04 50.47
C CYS A 8 -39.21 -7.27 49.23
N ARG A 9 -39.74 -6.05 49.03
CA ARG A 9 -39.35 -5.18 47.91
C ARG A 9 -37.95 -4.59 48.11
N GLU A 10 -37.58 -4.32 49.36
CA GLU A 10 -36.25 -3.79 49.70
C GLU A 10 -35.13 -4.79 49.43
N ILE A 11 -35.37 -6.09 49.64
CA ILE A 11 -34.34 -7.13 49.47
C ILE A 11 -34.31 -7.76 48.07
N GLU A 12 -35.17 -7.35 47.14
CA GLU A 12 -35.31 -7.99 45.83
C GLU A 12 -33.99 -8.04 45.05
N ARG A 13 -33.25 -6.93 45.04
CA ARG A 13 -31.93 -6.84 44.40
C ARG A 13 -30.89 -7.72 45.10
N ASP A 14 -30.99 -7.82 46.42
CA ASP A 14 -30.08 -8.62 47.23
C ASP A 14 -30.33 -10.13 47.06
N LEU A 15 -31.56 -10.55 46.73
CA LEU A 15 -31.88 -11.94 46.38
C LEU A 15 -31.11 -12.39 45.13
N VAL A 16 -31.10 -11.55 44.09
CA VAL A 16 -30.37 -11.82 42.83
C VAL A 16 -28.87 -11.85 43.10
N ALA A 17 -28.34 -10.85 43.81
CA ALA A 17 -26.92 -10.79 44.16
C ALA A 17 -26.49 -11.98 45.03
N MET A 18 -27.36 -12.44 45.95
CA MET A 18 -27.09 -13.60 46.79
C MET A 18 -27.10 -14.91 45.98
N ALA A 19 -28.01 -15.04 45.01
CA ALA A 19 -28.04 -16.19 44.10
C ALA A 19 -26.79 -16.27 43.21
N ALA A 20 -26.28 -15.14 42.73
CA ALA A 20 -25.05 -15.04 41.94
C ALA A 20 -23.76 -15.19 42.78
N GLY A 21 -23.87 -15.21 44.12
CA GLY A 21 -22.71 -15.24 45.03
C GLY A 21 -21.97 -13.90 45.16
N GLU A 22 -22.58 -12.80 44.71
CA GLU A 22 -22.01 -11.45 44.68
C GLU A 22 -22.52 -10.55 45.82
N ALA A 23 -23.45 -11.04 46.64
CA ALA A 23 -24.02 -10.27 47.74
C ALA A 23 -22.97 -9.90 48.80
N ALA A 24 -22.95 -8.62 49.19
CA ALA A 24 -22.13 -8.17 50.30
C ALA A 24 -22.51 -8.91 51.61
N PRO A 25 -21.56 -9.18 52.54
CA PRO A 25 -21.82 -9.99 53.73
C PRO A 25 -22.94 -9.48 54.66
N VAL A 26 -23.23 -8.17 54.61
CA VAL A 26 -24.33 -7.56 55.37
C VAL A 26 -25.67 -7.85 54.67
N ALA A 27 -25.75 -7.64 53.36
CA ALA A 27 -26.94 -7.90 52.55
C ALA A 27 -27.31 -9.39 52.55
N ALA A 28 -26.33 -10.28 52.40
CA ALA A 28 -26.54 -11.73 52.45
C ALA A 28 -27.18 -12.17 53.77
N ARG A 29 -26.71 -11.65 54.92
CA ARG A 29 -27.29 -11.96 56.25
C ARG A 29 -28.72 -11.43 56.41
N VAL A 30 -29.05 -10.28 55.81
CA VAL A 30 -30.40 -9.71 55.81
C VAL A 30 -31.34 -10.62 55.01
N VAL A 31 -30.92 -11.02 53.80
CA VAL A 31 -31.68 -11.94 52.95
C VAL A 31 -31.87 -13.29 53.63
N GLU A 32 -30.82 -13.91 54.18
CA GLU A 32 -30.88 -15.19 54.91
C GLU A 32 -31.91 -15.15 56.04
N ARG A 33 -31.87 -14.10 56.86
CA ARG A 33 -32.83 -13.94 57.97
C ARG A 33 -34.26 -13.76 57.45
N HIS A 34 -34.44 -13.05 56.34
CA HIS A 34 -35.76 -12.77 55.78
C HIS A 34 -36.41 -14.01 55.15
N VAL A 35 -35.67 -14.78 54.34
CA VAL A 35 -36.20 -15.99 53.66
C VAL A 35 -36.55 -17.13 54.63
N LEU A 36 -36.02 -17.10 55.86
CA LEU A 36 -36.47 -18.00 56.93
C LEU A 36 -37.94 -17.75 57.33
N ARG A 37 -38.44 -16.52 57.18
CA ARG A 37 -39.78 -16.10 57.61
C ARG A 37 -40.74 -15.79 56.47
N CYS A 38 -40.22 -15.54 55.25
CA CYS A 38 -41.01 -15.25 54.07
C CYS A 38 -40.86 -16.40 53.05
N ARG A 39 -41.98 -17.09 52.77
CA ARG A 39 -42.00 -18.19 51.79
C ARG A 39 -41.80 -17.69 50.36
N GLU A 40 -42.41 -16.57 49.98
CA GLU A 40 -42.33 -16.02 48.61
C GLU A 40 -40.90 -15.65 48.23
N CYS A 41 -40.18 -14.92 49.09
CA CYS A 41 -38.78 -14.56 48.85
C CYS A 41 -37.84 -15.78 48.87
N ARG A 42 -38.18 -16.84 49.63
CA ARG A 42 -37.43 -18.11 49.60
C ARG A 42 -37.57 -18.80 48.24
N ASP A 43 -38.81 -18.90 47.75
CA ASP A 43 -39.11 -19.52 46.46
C ASP A 43 -38.55 -18.70 45.29
N GLU A 44 -38.46 -17.37 45.44
CA GLU A 44 -37.79 -16.48 44.47
C GLU A 44 -36.25 -16.65 44.48
N LEU A 45 -35.62 -16.71 45.67
CA LEU A 45 -34.18 -16.96 45.79
C LEU A 45 -33.77 -18.29 45.15
N GLU A 46 -34.57 -19.33 45.37
CA GLU A 46 -34.30 -20.64 44.78
C GLU A 46 -34.45 -20.61 43.25
N ARG A 47 -35.45 -19.89 42.72
CA ARG A 47 -35.57 -19.65 41.28
C ARG A 47 -34.33 -18.97 40.71
N TYR A 48 -33.81 -17.93 41.36
CA TYR A 48 -32.59 -17.28 40.91
C TYR A 48 -31.37 -18.20 40.98
N ARG A 49 -31.24 -19.04 42.01
CA ARG A 49 -30.14 -20.02 42.10
C ARG A 49 -30.19 -21.06 40.98
N VAL A 50 -31.38 -21.56 40.64
CA VAL A 50 -31.56 -22.47 39.51
C VAL A 50 -31.14 -21.79 38.20
N LEU A 51 -31.56 -20.54 37.98
CA LEU A 51 -31.16 -19.76 36.81
C LEU A 51 -29.63 -19.54 36.75
N GLU A 52 -29.00 -19.17 37.86
CA GLU A 52 -27.54 -19.01 37.95
C GLU A 52 -26.79 -20.34 37.71
N GLY A 53 -27.35 -21.46 38.17
CA GLY A 53 -26.86 -22.80 37.84
C GLY A 53 -26.88 -23.04 36.33
N MET A 54 -28.02 -22.79 35.68
CA MET A 54 -28.16 -22.95 34.22
C MET A 54 -27.22 -22.03 33.43
N VAL A 55 -27.04 -20.77 33.85
CA VAL A 55 -26.11 -19.82 33.22
C VAL A 55 -24.66 -20.28 33.41
N THR A 56 -24.32 -20.79 34.59
CA THR A 56 -22.99 -21.33 34.87
C THR A 56 -22.70 -22.56 34.00
N ASP A 57 -23.67 -23.44 33.83
CA ASP A 57 -23.54 -24.62 32.96
C ASP A 57 -23.40 -24.22 31.49
N LEU A 58 -24.23 -23.28 31.00
CA LEU A 58 -24.10 -22.72 29.65
C LEU A 58 -22.73 -22.05 29.40
N ARG A 59 -22.13 -21.42 30.42
CA ARG A 59 -20.77 -20.84 30.33
C ARG A 59 -19.66 -21.89 30.34
N ARG A 60 -19.92 -23.07 30.93
CA ARG A 60 -18.97 -24.19 31.00
C ARG A 60 -19.06 -25.12 29.80
N GLU A 61 -20.20 -25.17 29.13
CA GLU A 61 -20.34 -25.91 27.89
C GLU A 61 -19.42 -25.31 26.81
N PRO A 62 -18.50 -26.10 26.23
CA PRO A 62 -17.71 -25.64 25.11
C PRO A 62 -18.64 -25.36 23.93
N VAL A 63 -18.50 -24.19 23.30
CA VAL A 63 -19.28 -23.84 22.09
C VAL A 63 -19.09 -24.94 21.05
N PRO A 64 -20.15 -25.66 20.64
CA PRO A 64 -20.01 -26.79 19.74
C PRO A 64 -19.46 -26.34 18.38
N GLY A 65 -18.28 -26.83 18.01
CA GLY A 65 -17.69 -26.64 16.68
C GLY A 65 -16.88 -25.36 16.45
N ALA A 66 -16.63 -24.52 17.46
CA ALA A 66 -15.77 -23.34 17.33
C ALA A 66 -14.49 -23.52 18.14
N ASP A 67 -13.38 -23.84 17.48
CA ASP A 67 -12.06 -23.55 18.05
C ASP A 67 -11.94 -22.01 18.14
N PRO A 68 -11.82 -21.42 19.34
CA PRO A 68 -11.72 -19.97 19.50
C PRO A 68 -10.58 -19.35 18.69
N ALA A 69 -9.50 -20.11 18.44
CA ALA A 69 -8.41 -19.68 17.59
C ALA A 69 -8.83 -19.62 16.10
N LEU A 70 -9.60 -20.59 15.61
CA LEU A 70 -10.15 -20.58 14.25
C LEU A 70 -11.18 -19.47 14.06
N SER A 71 -12.09 -19.27 15.01
CA SER A 71 -13.07 -18.18 14.94
C SER A 71 -12.40 -16.80 15.00
N ARG A 72 -11.37 -16.65 15.83
CA ARG A 72 -10.55 -15.43 15.85
C ARG A 72 -9.83 -15.22 14.53
N ALA A 73 -9.17 -16.24 13.98
CA ALA A 73 -8.49 -16.15 12.68
C ALA A 73 -9.47 -15.81 11.55
N GLU A 74 -10.69 -16.35 11.59
CA GLU A 74 -11.73 -16.03 10.61
C GLU A 74 -12.23 -14.59 10.75
N LEU A 75 -12.44 -14.09 11.97
CA LEU A 75 -12.79 -12.69 12.23
C LEU A 75 -11.66 -11.75 11.83
N GLU A 76 -10.41 -12.07 12.15
CA GLU A 76 -9.23 -11.30 11.73
C GLU A 76 -9.11 -11.26 10.20
N SER A 77 -9.36 -12.38 9.51
CA SER A 77 -9.41 -12.47 8.05
C SER A 77 -10.52 -11.61 7.45
N ARG A 78 -11.75 -11.69 7.99
CA ARG A 78 -12.87 -10.85 7.55
C ARG A 78 -12.63 -9.37 7.80
N LEU A 79 -12.05 -9.00 8.95
CA LEU A 79 -11.70 -7.63 9.28
C LEU A 79 -10.60 -7.09 8.36
N ALA A 80 -9.60 -7.92 8.03
CA ALA A 80 -8.57 -7.60 7.06
C ALA A 80 -9.16 -7.38 5.66
N ASP A 81 -10.15 -8.17 5.24
CA ASP A 81 -10.86 -7.98 3.97
C ASP A 81 -11.64 -6.65 3.95
N ILE A 82 -12.36 -6.32 5.01
CA ILE A 82 -13.09 -5.04 5.13
C ILE A 82 -12.14 -3.84 5.11
N ARG A 83 -11.07 -3.90 5.90
CA ARG A 83 -10.03 -2.87 5.98
C ARG A 83 -9.30 -2.67 4.67
N ALA A 84 -9.04 -3.77 3.96
CA ALA A 84 -8.55 -3.69 2.60
C ALA A 84 -9.57 -2.92 1.74
N ARG A 85 -10.87 -3.19 1.82
CA ARG A 85 -11.89 -2.58 0.96
C ARG A 85 -12.15 -1.09 1.18
N MET A 86 -11.75 -0.51 2.32
CA MET A 86 -11.83 0.93 2.55
C MET A 86 -10.70 1.67 1.86
N VAL A 87 -11.05 2.66 1.04
CA VAL A 87 -10.07 3.46 0.29
C VAL A 87 -10.36 4.94 0.49
N GLY A 88 -9.42 5.61 1.17
CA GLY A 88 -9.41 7.07 1.32
C GLY A 88 -8.67 7.72 0.14
N TYR A 89 -9.20 8.79 -0.43
CA TYR A 89 -8.54 9.50 -1.54
C TYR A 89 -8.57 11.02 -1.43
N GLY A 90 -7.67 11.68 -2.15
CA GLY A 90 -7.68 13.15 -2.31
C GLY A 90 -7.24 13.55 -3.71
N ILE A 91 -7.77 14.65 -4.21
CA ILE A 91 -7.42 15.23 -5.52
C ILE A 91 -6.64 16.52 -5.32
N PHE A 92 -5.47 16.62 -5.91
CA PHE A 92 -4.54 17.74 -5.72
C PHE A 92 -4.11 18.36 -7.05
N SER A 93 -3.83 19.66 -7.03
CA SER A 93 -3.14 20.33 -8.15
C SER A 93 -1.63 20.07 -8.06
N SER A 94 -0.95 19.88 -9.18
CA SER A 94 0.50 19.70 -9.21
C SER A 94 1.09 20.24 -10.52
N PRO A 95 2.44 20.36 -10.62
CA PRO A 95 3.11 20.67 -11.89
C PRO A 95 2.82 19.67 -13.02
N LEU A 96 2.30 18.47 -12.70
CA LEU A 96 1.91 17.43 -13.67
C LEU A 96 0.42 17.47 -14.02
N GLY A 97 -0.31 18.49 -13.57
CA GLY A 97 -1.76 18.58 -13.64
C GLY A 97 -2.44 18.08 -12.36
N LYS A 98 -3.73 17.75 -12.45
CA LYS A 98 -4.50 17.23 -11.31
C LYS A 98 -4.09 15.78 -11.04
N ILE A 99 -3.76 15.47 -9.79
CA ILE A 99 -3.38 14.12 -9.36
C ILE A 99 -4.34 13.66 -8.28
N LEU A 100 -4.90 12.48 -8.47
CA LEU A 100 -5.60 11.75 -7.44
C LEU A 100 -4.63 10.80 -6.75
N ILE A 101 -4.63 10.80 -5.42
CA ILE A 101 -3.88 9.84 -4.59
C ILE A 101 -4.90 9.09 -3.75
N ALA A 102 -4.86 7.76 -3.80
CA ALA A 102 -5.70 6.90 -2.98
C ALA A 102 -4.84 5.98 -2.12
N ARG A 103 -5.30 5.74 -0.89
CA ARG A 103 -4.67 4.87 0.08
C ARG A 103 -5.69 3.91 0.68
N SER A 104 -5.23 2.70 0.98
CA SER A 104 -5.89 1.78 1.89
C SER A 104 -5.07 1.70 3.18
N GLU A 105 -5.47 0.85 4.12
CA GLU A 105 -4.65 0.54 5.30
C GLU A 105 -3.33 -0.19 4.96
N LEU A 106 -3.25 -0.82 3.78
CA LEU A 106 -2.02 -1.49 3.32
C LEU A 106 -1.00 -0.53 2.70
N GLY A 107 -1.44 0.67 2.30
CA GLY A 107 -0.59 1.68 1.69
C GLY A 107 -1.23 2.43 0.53
N ILE A 108 -0.39 3.07 -0.29
CA ILE A 108 -0.83 3.79 -1.48
C ILE A 108 -1.28 2.77 -2.52
N SER A 109 -2.56 2.84 -2.88
CA SER A 109 -3.18 1.89 -3.79
C SER A 109 -3.33 2.45 -5.20
N LEU A 110 -3.45 3.77 -5.35
CA LEU A 110 -3.65 4.40 -6.66
C LEU A 110 -3.04 5.80 -6.71
N VAL A 111 -2.37 6.11 -7.81
CA VAL A 111 -2.00 7.48 -8.22
C VAL A 111 -2.48 7.69 -9.65
N GLU A 112 -3.30 8.70 -9.89
CA GLU A 112 -3.90 8.91 -11.21
C GLU A 112 -3.81 10.36 -11.66
N TYR A 113 -3.37 10.57 -12.90
CA TYR A 113 -3.42 11.89 -13.55
C TYR A 113 -4.83 12.14 -14.08
N LEU A 114 -5.55 13.06 -13.46
CA LEU A 114 -6.91 13.43 -13.85
C LEU A 114 -6.93 14.58 -14.86
N GLU A 115 -7.93 14.55 -15.74
CA GLU A 115 -8.25 15.66 -16.65
C GLU A 115 -9.29 16.61 -16.07
N SER A 116 -10.01 16.19 -15.02
CA SER A 116 -11.05 16.99 -14.35
C SER A 116 -10.89 16.95 -12.83
N GLU A 117 -11.61 17.82 -12.11
CA GLU A 117 -11.61 17.86 -10.65
C GLU A 117 -12.51 16.79 -9.99
N ARG A 118 -13.15 15.93 -10.78
CA ARG A 118 -14.08 14.92 -10.27
C ARG A 118 -13.47 13.53 -10.36
N ALA A 119 -13.67 12.73 -9.31
CA ALA A 119 -13.26 11.33 -9.27
C ALA A 119 -14.11 10.41 -10.17
N GLY A 120 -15.20 10.91 -10.78
CA GLY A 120 -16.15 10.10 -11.55
C GLY A 120 -15.58 9.35 -12.75
N THR A 121 -14.43 9.79 -13.29
CA THR A 121 -13.71 9.10 -14.38
C THR A 121 -12.50 8.29 -13.89
N SER A 122 -12.23 8.28 -12.58
CA SER A 122 -11.07 7.60 -11.99
C SER A 122 -11.23 6.09 -12.00
N TYR A 123 -10.11 5.36 -11.95
CA TYR A 123 -10.10 3.93 -11.63
C TYR A 123 -10.79 3.61 -10.29
N LEU A 124 -10.85 4.57 -9.35
CA LEU A 124 -11.62 4.41 -8.11
C LEU A 124 -13.11 4.16 -8.36
N ALA A 125 -13.70 4.78 -9.37
CA ALA A 125 -15.11 4.57 -9.71
C ALA A 125 -15.39 3.14 -10.21
N ARG A 126 -14.34 2.40 -10.59
CA ARG A 126 -14.42 1.00 -11.02
C ARG A 126 -14.21 0.02 -9.87
N LEU A 127 -13.95 0.48 -8.64
CA LEU A 127 -13.84 -0.38 -7.48
C LEU A 127 -15.20 -0.97 -7.15
N ALA A 128 -15.45 -2.20 -7.60
CA ALA A 128 -16.68 -2.90 -7.28
C ALA A 128 -16.71 -3.29 -5.78
N GLY A 129 -17.65 -2.73 -5.03
CA GLY A 129 -17.89 -3.11 -3.62
C GLY A 129 -16.83 -2.67 -2.62
N GLY A 130 -16.05 -1.62 -2.92
CA GLY A 130 -15.19 -0.95 -1.94
C GLY A 130 -15.84 0.35 -1.44
N GLU A 131 -15.66 0.67 -0.17
CA GLU A 131 -16.07 1.95 0.39
C GLU A 131 -15.01 3.00 0.06
N VAL A 132 -15.22 3.71 -1.04
CA VAL A 132 -14.37 4.83 -1.45
C VAL A 132 -14.86 6.11 -0.79
N ARG A 133 -14.01 6.74 0.02
CA ARG A 133 -14.33 8.00 0.71
C ARG A 133 -13.28 9.06 0.39
N GLU A 134 -13.74 10.29 0.16
CA GLU A 134 -12.81 11.42 0.11
C GLU A 134 -12.19 11.65 1.50
N ASP A 135 -10.87 11.57 1.57
CA ASP A 135 -10.04 11.64 2.77
C ASP A 135 -8.77 12.45 2.45
N ARG A 136 -8.94 13.69 1.97
CA ARG A 136 -7.82 14.55 1.55
C ARG A 136 -6.74 14.67 2.63
N ALA A 137 -7.15 14.87 3.89
CA ALA A 137 -6.23 14.97 5.03
C ALA A 137 -5.37 13.71 5.20
N GLY A 138 -5.94 12.53 4.93
CA GLY A 138 -5.24 11.25 5.03
C GLY A 138 -4.12 11.04 4.02
N VAL A 139 -4.16 11.73 2.88
CA VAL A 139 -3.14 11.63 1.82
C VAL A 139 -2.32 12.93 1.65
N GLU A 140 -2.52 13.92 2.52
CA GLU A 140 -1.85 15.22 2.45
C GLU A 140 -0.32 15.11 2.58
N MET A 141 0.17 14.26 3.49
CA MET A 141 1.61 14.04 3.66
C MET A 141 2.24 13.45 2.39
N VAL A 142 1.58 12.45 1.79
CA VAL A 142 2.00 11.79 0.55
C VAL A 142 2.07 12.81 -0.59
N TYR A 143 1.06 13.68 -0.67
CA TYR A 143 1.04 14.77 -1.63
C TYR A 143 2.20 15.76 -1.42
N ARG A 144 2.51 16.14 -0.17
CA ARG A 144 3.65 17.01 0.11
C ARG A 144 4.96 16.39 -0.36
N GLU A 145 5.23 15.14 0.03
CA GLU A 145 6.45 14.43 -0.39
C GLU A 145 6.55 14.32 -1.92
N LEU A 146 5.41 14.13 -2.61
CA LEU A 146 5.37 14.17 -4.06
C LEU A 146 5.78 15.55 -4.61
N LEU A 147 5.34 16.65 -4.00
CA LEU A 147 5.79 17.99 -4.41
C LEU A 147 7.29 18.18 -4.16
N GLU A 148 7.83 17.70 -3.04
CA GLU A 148 9.28 17.74 -2.79
C GLU A 148 10.07 16.97 -3.86
N TYR A 149 9.52 15.84 -4.30
CA TYR A 149 10.08 15.05 -5.37
C TYR A 149 10.10 15.80 -6.69
N LEU A 150 8.96 16.41 -7.07
CA LEU A 150 8.84 17.20 -8.29
C LEU A 150 9.72 18.46 -8.28
N ASP A 151 9.99 18.98 -7.07
CA ASP A 151 10.88 20.12 -6.83
C ASP A 151 12.35 19.71 -6.62
N ARG A 152 12.70 18.44 -6.88
CA ARG A 152 14.07 17.88 -6.76
C ARG A 152 14.67 17.93 -5.35
N ARG A 153 13.87 18.23 -4.32
CA ARG A 153 14.28 18.21 -2.91
C ARG A 153 14.26 16.81 -2.30
N ARG A 154 13.66 15.86 -3.00
CA ARG A 154 13.54 14.45 -2.61
C ARG A 154 13.79 13.54 -3.80
N THR A 155 14.59 12.51 -3.61
CA THR A 155 14.91 11.52 -4.66
C THR A 155 14.22 10.17 -4.46
N ARG A 156 13.57 9.95 -3.29
CA ARG A 156 12.93 8.67 -2.92
C ARG A 156 11.52 8.85 -2.37
N LEU A 157 10.62 7.98 -2.81
CA LEU A 157 9.23 7.87 -2.35
C LEU A 157 9.02 6.47 -1.75
N ASP A 158 9.51 6.26 -0.54
CA ASP A 158 9.50 4.95 0.14
C ASP A 158 8.13 4.66 0.81
N TRP A 159 7.05 4.75 0.03
CA TRP A 159 5.69 4.51 0.51
C TRP A 159 5.35 3.01 0.53
N PRO A 160 4.64 2.51 1.56
CA PRO A 160 3.98 1.22 1.47
C PRO A 160 3.03 1.21 0.26
N LEU A 161 3.09 0.16 -0.55
CA LEU A 161 2.31 0.05 -1.79
C LEU A 161 1.30 -1.08 -1.68
N ASP A 162 0.08 -0.77 -2.10
CA ASP A 162 -1.01 -1.72 -2.23
C ASP A 162 -1.27 -1.99 -3.73
N LEU A 163 -0.72 -3.09 -4.22
CA LEU A 163 -0.80 -3.46 -5.64
C LEU A 163 -2.05 -4.29 -5.98
N ARG A 164 -3.15 -4.17 -5.23
CA ARG A 164 -4.42 -4.85 -5.51
C ARG A 164 -4.94 -4.68 -6.95
N TRP A 165 -4.60 -3.56 -7.58
CA TRP A 165 -5.03 -3.21 -8.93
C TRP A 165 -4.21 -3.92 -10.02
N ALA A 166 -3.14 -4.63 -9.64
CA ALA A 166 -2.40 -5.48 -10.56
C ALA A 166 -3.24 -6.73 -10.89
N GLY A 167 -3.65 -6.85 -12.15
CA GLY A 167 -4.57 -7.89 -12.61
C GLY A 167 -3.94 -9.27 -12.83
N SER A 168 -2.64 -9.43 -12.63
CA SER A 168 -1.95 -10.73 -12.78
C SER A 168 -0.61 -10.76 -12.04
N ASP A 169 -0.10 -11.96 -11.77
CA ASP A 169 1.24 -12.14 -11.20
C ASP A 169 2.36 -11.66 -12.13
N PHE A 170 2.16 -11.81 -13.45
CA PHE A 170 3.08 -11.23 -14.42
C PHE A 170 3.17 -9.71 -14.25
N GLN A 171 2.03 -9.02 -14.13
CA GLN A 171 2.02 -7.58 -13.90
C GLN A 171 2.69 -7.22 -12.56
N ARG A 172 2.42 -7.97 -11.48
CA ARG A 172 3.08 -7.75 -10.18
C ARG A 172 4.60 -7.84 -10.28
N ARG A 173 5.14 -8.87 -10.97
CA ARG A 173 6.60 -8.99 -11.20
C ARG A 173 7.17 -7.84 -12.01
N VAL A 174 6.47 -7.39 -13.06
CA VAL A 174 6.87 -6.22 -13.86
C VAL A 174 6.91 -4.95 -13.01
N LEU A 175 5.87 -4.73 -12.20
CA LEU A 175 5.76 -3.58 -11.31
C LEU A 175 6.88 -3.58 -10.26
N ALA A 176 7.14 -4.72 -9.63
CA ALA A 176 8.23 -4.89 -8.66
C ALA A 176 9.61 -4.60 -9.28
N ALA A 177 9.94 -5.22 -10.42
CA ALA A 177 11.22 -4.99 -11.10
C ALA A 177 11.38 -3.53 -11.59
N THR A 178 10.28 -2.82 -11.84
CA THR A 178 10.29 -1.40 -12.21
C THR A 178 10.49 -0.51 -10.99
N ALA A 179 9.90 -0.86 -9.84
CA ALA A 179 10.07 -0.14 -8.57
C ALA A 179 11.54 -0.11 -8.09
N GLU A 180 12.33 -1.11 -8.46
CA GLU A 180 13.77 -1.19 -8.18
C GLU A 180 14.63 -0.21 -8.99
N LEU A 181 14.08 0.46 -10.01
CA LEU A 181 14.85 1.42 -10.79
C LEU A 181 15.20 2.66 -9.94
N PRO A 182 16.48 3.05 -9.85
CA PRO A 182 16.88 4.23 -9.08
C PRO A 182 16.40 5.55 -9.67
N TYR A 183 16.39 6.59 -8.84
CA TYR A 183 16.22 7.98 -9.30
C TYR A 183 17.30 8.37 -10.30
N GLY A 184 16.92 9.02 -11.40
CA GLY A 184 17.86 9.45 -12.43
C GLY A 184 18.40 8.32 -13.31
N ALA A 185 17.87 7.10 -13.14
CA ALA A 185 18.22 5.94 -13.94
C ALA A 185 17.11 5.58 -14.93
N VAL A 186 17.47 5.08 -16.11
CA VAL A 186 16.52 4.58 -17.11
C VAL A 186 16.95 3.22 -17.66
N THR A 187 15.98 2.42 -18.08
CA THR A 187 16.22 1.15 -18.78
C THR A 187 15.19 0.96 -19.88
N SER A 188 15.37 -0.06 -20.72
CA SER A 188 14.42 -0.36 -21.79
C SER A 188 13.32 -1.33 -21.33
N TYR A 189 12.20 -1.41 -22.04
CA TYR A 189 11.21 -2.48 -21.83
C TYR A 189 11.84 -3.87 -21.97
N ALA A 190 12.82 -4.03 -22.86
CA ALA A 190 13.58 -5.26 -23.00
C ALA A 190 14.47 -5.53 -21.79
N GLY A 191 15.01 -4.48 -21.15
CA GLY A 191 15.70 -4.56 -19.86
C GLY A 191 14.83 -5.11 -18.74
N ILE A 192 13.61 -4.56 -18.59
CA ILE A 192 12.66 -5.10 -17.61
C ILE A 192 12.28 -6.56 -17.93
N ALA A 193 12.01 -6.88 -19.20
CA ALA A 193 11.69 -8.25 -19.63
C ALA A 193 12.81 -9.25 -19.27
N ARG A 194 14.07 -8.85 -19.41
CA ARG A 194 15.23 -9.65 -18.99
C ARG A 194 15.32 -9.78 -17.47
N ARG A 195 15.13 -8.69 -16.71
CA ARG A 195 15.18 -8.69 -15.24
C ARG A 195 14.17 -9.66 -14.63
N ILE A 196 12.98 -9.76 -15.19
CA ILE A 196 11.94 -10.70 -14.71
C ILE A 196 12.08 -12.12 -15.28
N GLY A 197 13.16 -12.42 -16.01
CA GLY A 197 13.43 -13.75 -16.56
C GLY A 197 12.62 -14.14 -17.80
N THR A 198 11.93 -13.19 -18.46
CA THR A 198 11.13 -13.45 -19.66
C THR A 198 11.53 -12.53 -20.83
N PRO A 199 12.71 -12.69 -21.45
CA PRO A 199 13.25 -11.74 -22.43
C PRO A 199 12.37 -11.50 -23.67
N SER A 200 11.57 -12.49 -24.08
CA SER A 200 10.65 -12.40 -25.21
C SER A 200 9.38 -11.56 -24.92
N ALA A 201 9.09 -11.28 -23.64
CA ALA A 201 7.83 -10.67 -23.20
C ALA A 201 7.81 -9.13 -23.29
N VAL A 202 8.64 -8.50 -24.13
CA VAL A 202 8.81 -7.03 -24.20
C VAL A 202 7.47 -6.29 -24.37
N ARG A 203 6.62 -6.76 -25.29
CA ARG A 203 5.30 -6.16 -25.53
C ARG A 203 4.35 -6.35 -24.34
N ALA A 204 4.39 -7.50 -23.67
CA ALA A 204 3.58 -7.77 -22.49
C ALA A 204 4.01 -6.88 -21.31
N VAL A 205 5.32 -6.66 -21.13
CA VAL A 205 5.87 -5.70 -20.15
C VAL A 205 5.33 -4.31 -20.42
N ALA A 206 5.35 -3.84 -21.68
CA ALA A 206 4.81 -2.53 -22.03
C ALA A 206 3.31 -2.40 -21.69
N GLN A 207 2.50 -3.44 -21.94
CA GLN A 207 1.08 -3.44 -21.58
C GLN A 207 0.86 -3.47 -20.06
N ALA A 208 1.67 -4.24 -19.31
CA ALA A 208 1.63 -4.27 -17.86
C ALA A 208 1.93 -2.89 -17.25
N LEU A 209 2.96 -2.20 -17.75
CA LEU A 209 3.33 -0.85 -17.29
C LEU A 209 2.34 0.24 -17.72
N ARG A 210 1.64 0.05 -18.85
CA ARG A 210 0.57 0.96 -19.27
C ARG A 210 -0.56 1.02 -18.22
N ARG A 211 -0.76 -0.06 -17.47
CA ARG A 211 -1.77 -0.18 -16.40
C ARG A 211 -1.13 -0.09 -15.00
N ASN A 212 -0.02 0.63 -14.87
CA ASN A 212 0.59 0.89 -13.57
C ASN A 212 -0.39 1.69 -12.67
N PRO A 213 -0.85 1.14 -11.53
CA PRO A 213 -1.79 1.84 -10.66
C PRO A 213 -1.14 2.97 -9.86
N VAL A 214 0.18 2.95 -9.67
CA VAL A 214 0.91 3.93 -8.85
C VAL A 214 2.11 4.50 -9.64
N PRO A 215 1.87 5.23 -10.76
CA PRO A 215 2.92 5.95 -11.49
C PRO A 215 3.70 6.90 -10.57
N ILE A 216 4.88 7.33 -11.04
CA ILE A 216 5.88 8.12 -10.29
C ILE A 216 6.61 7.25 -9.26
N VAL A 217 5.87 6.63 -8.34
CA VAL A 217 6.42 5.77 -7.28
C VAL A 217 6.92 4.46 -7.85
N ILE A 218 6.08 3.78 -8.64
CA ILE A 218 6.55 2.78 -9.59
C ILE A 218 6.92 3.54 -10.86
N PRO A 219 8.22 3.71 -11.14
CA PRO A 219 8.70 4.73 -12.05
C PRO A 219 8.65 4.25 -13.50
N CYS A 220 7.45 3.98 -14.02
CA CYS A 220 7.28 3.54 -15.41
C CYS A 220 7.72 4.58 -16.45
N HIS A 221 7.95 5.84 -16.06
CA HIS A 221 8.58 6.86 -16.91
C HIS A 221 10.07 6.61 -17.14
N ARG A 222 10.74 5.86 -16.25
CA ARG A 222 12.14 5.42 -16.41
C ARG A 222 12.32 4.28 -17.42
N VAL A 223 11.22 3.68 -17.89
CA VAL A 223 11.25 2.57 -18.87
C VAL A 223 11.00 3.10 -20.28
N ILE A 224 11.95 2.95 -21.19
CA ILE A 224 11.93 3.56 -22.54
C ILE A 224 12.02 2.51 -23.66
N GLY A 225 11.82 2.94 -24.91
CA GLY A 225 12.03 2.09 -26.08
C GLY A 225 13.49 1.67 -26.22
N ASN A 226 13.74 0.53 -26.88
CA ASN A 226 15.10 0.02 -27.11
C ASN A 226 15.94 0.90 -28.06
N GLY A 227 15.36 1.94 -28.68
CA GLY A 227 16.10 2.96 -29.44
C GLY A 227 16.51 4.17 -28.59
N GLY A 228 15.98 4.30 -27.36
CA GLY A 228 16.06 5.53 -26.56
C GLY A 228 14.77 6.37 -26.64
N ASP A 229 13.79 5.95 -27.43
CA ASP A 229 12.56 6.70 -27.64
C ASP A 229 11.64 6.69 -26.41
N LEU A 230 11.04 7.85 -26.14
CA LEU A 230 10.00 8.05 -25.15
C LEU A 230 8.67 7.59 -25.75
N VAL A 231 8.33 6.33 -25.46
CA VAL A 231 7.07 5.70 -25.88
C VAL A 231 6.25 5.26 -24.66
N GLY A 232 4.96 5.02 -24.91
CA GLY A 232 4.08 4.21 -24.05
C GLY A 232 4.03 4.62 -22.57
N TYR A 233 3.54 5.82 -22.27
CA TYR A 233 3.39 6.29 -20.88
C TYR A 233 1.95 6.65 -20.54
N ALA A 234 1.38 5.96 -19.53
CA ALA A 234 0.05 6.20 -18.98
C ALA A 234 -1.01 6.52 -20.06
N GLY A 235 -1.03 5.73 -21.14
CA GLY A 235 -1.73 6.07 -22.39
C GLY A 235 -0.82 6.85 -23.34
N ASN A 236 -1.07 8.15 -23.51
CA ASN A 236 -0.42 9.06 -24.45
C ASN A 236 0.28 10.26 -23.77
N LYS A 237 0.54 10.18 -22.46
CA LYS A 237 1.04 11.28 -21.63
C LYS A 237 2.57 11.44 -21.71
N ILE A 238 3.11 11.50 -22.93
CA ILE A 238 4.57 11.58 -23.16
C ILE A 238 5.18 12.88 -22.61
N SER A 239 4.42 13.98 -22.58
CA SER A 239 4.83 15.23 -21.93
C SER A 239 5.14 15.02 -20.45
N LEU A 240 4.28 14.31 -19.69
CA LEU A 240 4.52 14.01 -18.28
C LEU A 240 5.75 13.15 -18.07
N LYS A 241 5.93 12.12 -18.91
CA LYS A 241 7.14 11.29 -18.89
C LYS A 241 8.40 12.13 -19.09
N ARG A 242 8.39 13.06 -20.04
CA ARG A 242 9.49 14.00 -20.26
C ARG A 242 9.74 14.86 -19.04
N THR A 243 8.70 15.47 -18.47
CA THR A 243 8.82 16.31 -17.26
C THR A 243 9.44 15.53 -16.10
N LEU A 244 8.96 14.31 -15.83
CA LEU A 244 9.50 13.47 -14.76
C LEU A 244 10.96 13.07 -15.00
N LEU A 245 11.32 12.68 -16.22
CA LEU A 245 12.72 12.40 -16.57
C LEU A 245 13.60 13.65 -16.37
N SER A 246 13.11 14.83 -16.74
CA SER A 246 13.83 16.10 -16.52
C SER A 246 13.92 16.50 -15.04
N VAL A 247 12.90 16.21 -14.22
CA VAL A 247 13.00 16.36 -12.75
C VAL A 247 14.17 15.52 -12.23
N GLU A 248 14.29 14.29 -12.73
CA GLU A 248 15.34 13.34 -12.36
C GLU A 248 16.72 13.58 -12.99
N GLY A 249 16.90 14.68 -13.73
CA GLY A 249 18.18 15.00 -14.38
C GLY A 249 18.55 14.05 -15.53
N VAL A 250 17.58 13.35 -16.12
CA VAL A 250 17.81 12.55 -17.33
C VAL A 250 17.77 13.46 -18.56
N PRO A 251 18.82 13.49 -19.39
CA PRO A 251 18.87 14.35 -20.56
C PRO A 251 17.91 13.85 -21.65
N VAL A 252 16.98 14.72 -22.04
CA VAL A 252 15.98 14.45 -23.08
C VAL A 252 16.10 15.49 -24.17
N ALA A 253 16.30 15.05 -25.41
CA ALA A 253 16.51 15.93 -26.55
C ALA A 253 15.37 16.95 -26.70
N ALA A 254 15.68 18.25 -26.80
CA ALA A 254 14.67 19.32 -26.83
C ALA A 254 13.60 19.13 -27.93
N ARG A 255 14.03 18.70 -29.12
CA ARG A 255 13.19 18.59 -30.32
C ARG A 255 12.73 17.16 -30.63
N ALA A 256 13.26 16.15 -29.94
CA ALA A 256 12.97 14.76 -30.22
C ALA A 256 12.39 14.05 -28.99
N ARG A 257 11.50 13.07 -29.21
CA ARG A 257 10.93 12.24 -28.15
C ARG A 257 11.88 11.10 -27.78
N ARG A 258 13.12 11.42 -27.40
CA ARG A 258 14.15 10.44 -27.04
C ARG A 258 15.14 10.99 -26.02
N ILE A 259 15.78 10.10 -25.27
CA ILE A 259 16.90 10.45 -24.40
C ILE A 259 18.19 10.67 -25.21
N GLU A 260 19.07 11.52 -24.68
CA GLU A 260 20.41 11.79 -25.23
C GLU A 260 21.41 10.80 -24.64
N ARG A 261 21.43 9.59 -25.20
CA ARG A 261 22.18 8.45 -24.65
C ARG A 261 23.68 8.71 -24.55
N ASP A 262 24.22 9.49 -25.47
CA ASP A 262 25.64 9.84 -25.50
C ASP A 262 26.02 10.83 -24.39
N HIS A 263 25.02 11.39 -23.68
CA HIS A 263 25.16 12.27 -22.52
C HIS A 263 24.88 11.55 -21.18
N MET A 264 24.86 10.21 -21.16
CA MET A 264 24.49 9.43 -19.96
C MET A 264 25.56 8.41 -19.57
N TYR A 265 25.66 8.11 -18.28
CA TYR A 265 26.50 7.02 -17.79
C TYR A 265 25.81 5.68 -17.95
N VAL A 266 26.57 4.60 -18.11
CA VAL A 266 26.04 3.28 -18.48
C VAL A 266 26.50 2.21 -17.51
N ARG A 267 25.57 1.43 -16.98
CA ARG A 267 25.84 0.16 -16.29
C ARG A 267 25.39 -1.01 -17.16
N ALA A 268 26.30 -1.94 -17.37
CA ALA A 268 26.05 -3.20 -18.07
C ALA A 268 25.55 -4.26 -17.08
N GLY A 269 24.39 -4.87 -17.35
CA GLY A 269 23.89 -6.02 -16.61
C GLY A 269 23.92 -5.85 -15.08
N ALA A 270 24.65 -6.75 -14.43
CA ALA A 270 24.85 -6.80 -12.98
C ALA A 270 26.22 -6.23 -12.54
N ASP A 271 26.92 -5.51 -13.43
CA ASP A 271 28.23 -4.96 -13.13
C ASP A 271 28.13 -3.93 -12.00
N ARG A 272 29.18 -3.90 -11.18
CA ARG A 272 29.33 -2.90 -10.10
C ARG A 272 29.95 -1.60 -10.56
N GLU A 273 30.39 -1.56 -11.82
CA GLU A 273 30.98 -0.37 -12.43
C GLU A 273 29.96 0.36 -13.31
N TYR A 274 30.14 1.68 -13.44
CA TYR A 274 29.49 2.47 -14.48
C TYR A 274 30.54 3.04 -15.45
N CYS A 275 30.13 3.21 -16.71
CA CYS A 275 30.98 3.58 -17.83
C CYS A 275 30.47 4.86 -18.51
N VAL A 276 31.33 5.51 -19.31
CA VAL A 276 30.89 6.45 -20.35
C VAL A 276 30.33 5.68 -21.57
N PRO A 277 29.46 6.29 -22.40
CA PRO A 277 28.84 5.62 -23.55
C PRO A 277 29.82 5.03 -24.57
N THR A 278 30.98 5.67 -24.73
CA THR A 278 32.02 5.29 -25.69
C THR A 278 32.98 4.22 -25.17
N CYS A 279 32.75 3.69 -23.96
CA CYS A 279 33.62 2.66 -23.38
C CYS A 279 33.67 1.40 -24.26
N GLY A 280 34.89 0.93 -24.55
CA GLY A 280 35.11 -0.25 -25.38
C GLY A 280 34.45 -1.53 -24.84
N SER A 281 34.24 -1.63 -23.52
CA SER A 281 33.54 -2.76 -22.89
C SER A 281 32.05 -2.82 -23.25
N LEU A 282 31.45 -1.69 -23.65
CA LEU A 282 30.03 -1.59 -24.02
C LEU A 282 29.77 -1.88 -25.49
N SER A 283 30.80 -1.86 -26.35
CA SER A 283 30.68 -1.93 -27.82
C SER A 283 29.89 -3.14 -28.36
N ARG A 284 29.71 -4.19 -27.54
CA ARG A 284 28.98 -5.42 -27.90
C ARG A 284 27.61 -5.56 -27.23
N GLN A 285 27.16 -4.58 -26.43
CA GLN A 285 25.97 -4.72 -25.60
C GLN A 285 24.75 -4.02 -26.19
N SER A 286 23.65 -4.77 -26.30
CA SER A 286 22.33 -4.22 -26.59
C SER A 286 21.80 -3.43 -25.39
N LEU A 287 21.01 -2.37 -25.65
CA LEU A 287 20.27 -1.64 -24.62
C LEU A 287 19.38 -2.50 -23.72
N ALA A 288 18.98 -3.68 -24.18
CA ALA A 288 18.27 -4.64 -23.34
C ALA A 288 19.08 -5.03 -22.09
N GLY A 289 20.41 -4.98 -22.15
CA GLY A 289 21.29 -5.26 -21.01
C GLY A 289 21.71 -4.03 -20.20
N LEU A 290 21.28 -2.82 -20.58
CA LEU A 290 21.86 -1.59 -20.04
C LEU A 290 20.91 -0.85 -19.09
N THR A 291 21.49 -0.21 -18.08
CA THR A 291 20.85 0.80 -17.25
C THR A 291 21.64 2.09 -17.42
N LEU A 292 20.98 3.18 -17.79
CA LEU A 292 21.62 4.47 -18.02
C LEU A 292 21.35 5.41 -16.85
N PHE A 293 22.29 6.27 -16.49
CA PHE A 293 22.18 7.23 -15.39
C PHE A 293 22.43 8.65 -15.92
N GLY A 294 21.61 9.61 -15.49
CA GLY A 294 21.72 11.01 -15.91
C GLY A 294 22.94 11.75 -15.35
N SER A 295 23.56 11.24 -14.28
CA SER A 295 24.77 11.83 -13.67
C SER A 295 25.63 10.75 -12.99
N ARG A 296 26.88 11.12 -12.63
CA ARG A 296 27.75 10.28 -11.80
C ARG A 296 27.16 10.09 -10.42
N ASP A 297 26.72 11.18 -9.79
CA ASP A 297 26.13 11.17 -8.46
C ASP A 297 24.96 10.18 -8.37
N HIS A 298 24.12 10.08 -9.39
CA HIS A 298 23.04 9.09 -9.44
C HIS A 298 23.57 7.65 -9.52
N ALA A 299 24.60 7.37 -10.32
CA ALA A 299 25.21 6.05 -10.40
C ALA A 299 25.90 5.66 -9.09
N GLU A 300 26.66 6.57 -8.50
CA GLU A 300 27.38 6.36 -7.24
C GLU A 300 26.44 6.24 -6.04
N SER A 301 25.30 6.95 -6.04
CA SER A 301 24.29 6.86 -4.98
C SER A 301 23.70 5.45 -4.80
N VAL A 302 23.81 4.60 -5.81
CA VAL A 302 23.40 3.19 -5.76
C VAL A 302 24.59 2.22 -5.64
N GLY A 303 25.74 2.73 -5.22
CA GLY A 303 26.93 1.95 -4.89
C GLY A 303 27.75 1.49 -6.09
N LEU A 304 27.57 2.12 -7.27
CA LEU A 304 28.42 1.84 -8.43
C LEU A 304 29.73 2.60 -8.33
N THR A 305 30.80 2.00 -8.84
CA THR A 305 32.13 2.62 -8.91
C THR A 305 32.49 3.02 -10.35
N PRO A 306 33.33 4.03 -10.56
CA PRO A 306 33.82 4.38 -11.88
C PRO A 306 34.52 3.18 -12.54
N CYS A 307 34.22 2.91 -13.82
CA CYS A 307 34.92 1.87 -14.56
C CYS A 307 36.42 2.15 -14.66
N THR A 308 37.23 1.16 -14.32
CA THR A 308 38.70 1.26 -14.38
C THR A 308 39.24 1.50 -15.79
N SER A 309 38.52 1.06 -16.83
CA SER A 309 38.98 1.16 -18.22
C SER A 309 38.69 2.52 -18.86
N CYS A 310 37.45 3.04 -18.74
CA CYS A 310 37.10 4.34 -19.34
C CYS A 310 37.19 5.52 -18.38
N ARG A 311 37.44 5.26 -17.08
CA ARG A 311 37.66 6.27 -16.03
C ARG A 311 36.68 7.46 -16.11
N PRO A 312 35.35 7.23 -15.94
CA PRO A 312 34.35 8.30 -16.01
C PRO A 312 34.51 9.36 -14.89
N ASP A 313 35.31 9.06 -13.87
CA ASP A 313 35.79 9.98 -12.84
C ASP A 313 36.74 11.04 -13.39
N LEU A 314 37.64 10.65 -14.30
CA LEU A 314 38.64 11.53 -14.95
C LEU A 314 38.15 12.10 -16.29
N HIS A 315 37.30 11.35 -16.98
CA HIS A 315 36.76 11.68 -18.30
C HIS A 315 35.23 11.65 -18.24
N PRO A 316 34.59 12.65 -17.59
CA PRO A 316 33.13 12.69 -17.49
C PRO A 316 32.48 12.88 -18.86
N VAL A 317 31.22 12.48 -18.96
CA VAL A 317 30.42 12.71 -20.17
C VAL A 317 30.15 14.22 -20.29
N SER A 318 30.31 14.77 -21.49
CA SER A 318 30.01 16.18 -21.78
C SER A 318 28.51 16.45 -21.59
N VAL A 319 28.19 17.53 -20.88
CA VAL A 319 26.82 17.99 -20.60
C VAL A 319 26.38 19.02 -21.62
#